data_AF-A0A4R2L1E4-F1
#
_entry.id   AF-A0A4R2L1E4-F1
#
_cell.length_a   1.000
_cell.length_b   1.000
_cell.length_c   1.000
_cell.angle_alpha   90.00
_cell.angle_beta   90.00
_cell.angle_gamma   90.00
#
_symmetry.space_group_name_H-M   'P 1'
#
loop_
_entity.id
_entity.type
_entity.pdbx_description
1 polymer ?
#
loop_
_entity_poly.entity_id
_entity_poly.type
_entity_poly.pdbx_seq_one_letter_code
_entity_poly.pdbx_strand_id
1 'polypeptide(L)'
;MSGGRGSGRSAAALRYWLLCALVLLFALPAAAAERGASGRQVLQGDVLAYLADGSPPYDITEASSPALAGRYVSLAAAATRIAGPFWLRITLPAADGPRLLEVANPFIDRLRLYLPQPGGGFEVRRAGYLYPFEQRELALRHVLFRLDAHAGAPRTVYLYVEGVDLVEVPLVLWQPDALLEATQLDALLIGVFYGVLLATLLYNFAIYLFLGEGGYLSFVLYLLLWGTLQLSLDGLAFQYLWPDSPWLARHAPLLLTGACVAAAAQFSRQFLNLRELLPLLDRLWVLVVAAGLALALWGGYDDDSVARQAATVLGFVVLGLNLPLGWWRWRRGDGPALYFVLGWATFFASAGLSTLAYGGRPLPGSFGEHLVQGGACLEVLLLSLGLAQRITRLKREKRLAEERASRFLEDQARSLAQQVDERTQALREAVERAEAATRELEAKNVQLTRLAAYDGLTDLLNHRSFISRLQVLFADARRYRFPLCVVMVDLDYFKAVNDVHGHPIGDLALKRVAQALASGLRTGDLAARYGGEEFALVLPHCEGADAQAIAERLREAVAAQRFVECPTLRLTASFGIACLLPGSVDADPDRLLGRADAALYQAKRDGRDRVVLAPVPGAGARTA
;
A
#
# COMPACT_ATOMS: atom_id res chain seq x y z
N MET A 1 30.03 -15.56 9.44
CA MET A 1 29.16 -15.56 10.64
C MET A 1 30.00 -15.17 11.87
N SER A 2 30.00 -13.91 12.30
CA SER A 2 30.42 -13.48 13.67
C SER A 2 30.30 -11.96 13.94
N GLY A 3 29.65 -11.14 13.09
CA GLY A 3 29.67 -9.67 13.20
C GLY A 3 28.45 -8.99 13.83
N GLY A 4 27.61 -9.68 14.62
CA GLY A 4 26.27 -9.17 14.98
C GLY A 4 25.97 -8.92 16.47
N ARG A 5 26.85 -9.27 17.42
CA ARG A 5 26.52 -9.24 18.86
C ARG A 5 26.99 -7.98 19.63
N GLY A 6 27.72 -7.07 19.00
CA GLY A 6 28.32 -5.90 19.66
C GLY A 6 27.40 -4.69 19.83
N SER A 7 26.54 -4.39 18.84
CA SER A 7 25.73 -3.15 18.83
C SER A 7 24.53 -3.17 19.78
N GLY A 8 24.03 -4.36 20.15
CA GLY A 8 22.91 -4.49 21.09
C GLY A 8 23.30 -4.21 22.55
N ARG A 9 24.56 -4.49 22.93
CA ARG A 9 25.05 -4.28 24.30
C ARG A 9 25.37 -2.81 24.60
N SER A 10 25.89 -2.06 23.64
CA SER A 10 26.16 -0.62 23.82
C SER A 10 24.87 0.20 23.90
N ALA A 11 23.85 -0.13 23.10
CA ALA A 11 22.54 0.50 23.17
C ALA A 11 21.79 0.17 24.48
N ALA A 12 21.94 -1.05 25.00
CA ALA A 12 21.38 -1.43 26.30
C ALA A 12 22.09 -0.69 27.46
N ALA A 13 23.42 -0.59 27.42
CA ALA A 13 24.19 0.15 28.41
C ALA A 13 23.83 1.65 28.41
N LEU A 14 23.70 2.28 27.24
CA LEU A 14 23.30 3.68 27.10
C LEU A 14 21.90 3.94 27.71
N ARG A 15 20.96 3.00 27.55
CA ARG A 15 19.62 3.06 28.14
C ARG A 15 19.66 2.99 29.67
N TYR A 16 20.48 2.10 30.24
CA TYR A 16 20.69 2.02 31.68
C TYR A 16 21.33 3.29 32.25
N TRP A 17 22.27 3.89 31.53
CA TRP A 17 22.90 5.15 31.94
C TRP A 17 21.93 6.33 31.95
N LEU A 18 21.04 6.45 30.96
CA LEU A 18 20.00 7.49 30.93
C LEU A 18 18.99 7.33 32.07
N LEU A 19 18.58 6.08 32.35
CA LEU A 19 17.73 5.72 33.49
C LEU A 19 18.37 6.13 34.83
N CYS A 20 19.64 5.78 35.04
CA CYS A 20 20.37 6.16 36.24
C CYS A 20 20.58 7.67 36.35
N ALA A 21 20.86 8.35 35.23
CA ALA A 21 21.05 9.80 35.19
C ALA A 21 19.78 10.57 35.59
N LEU A 22 18.60 10.09 35.15
CA LEU A 22 17.30 10.67 35.54
C LEU A 22 17.01 10.47 37.03
N VAL A 23 17.26 9.28 37.58
CA VAL A 23 17.11 9.02 39.02
C VAL A 23 18.06 9.92 39.83
N LEU A 24 19.30 10.09 39.37
CA LEU A 24 20.27 10.99 40.00
C LEU A 24 19.86 12.47 39.91
N LEU A 25 19.20 12.88 38.83
CA LEU A 25 18.73 14.25 38.62
C LEU A 25 17.71 14.69 39.68
N PHE A 26 16.87 13.77 40.17
CA PHE A 26 15.92 14.03 41.24
C PHE A 26 16.50 13.78 42.64
N ALA A 27 17.52 12.92 42.78
CA ALA A 27 18.10 12.58 44.09
C ALA A 27 19.19 13.54 44.61
N LEU A 28 19.98 14.17 43.72
CA LEU A 28 21.05 15.11 44.10
C LEU A 28 20.56 16.45 44.71
N PRO A 29 19.49 17.09 44.20
CA PRO A 29 18.93 18.33 44.75
C PRO A 29 18.42 18.16 46.18
N ALA A 30 17.88 16.99 46.51
CA ALA A 30 17.35 16.67 47.82
C ALA A 30 18.41 16.70 48.93
N ALA A 31 19.59 16.15 48.65
CA ALA A 31 20.72 16.13 49.59
C ALA A 31 21.35 17.51 49.79
N ALA A 32 21.10 18.46 48.87
CA ALA A 32 21.51 19.85 48.99
C ALA A 32 20.50 20.69 49.79
N ALA A 33 19.20 20.46 49.60
CA ALA A 33 18.12 21.16 50.29
C ALA A 33 18.14 20.98 51.83
N GLU A 34 18.60 19.82 52.33
CA GLU A 34 18.74 19.58 53.77
C GLU A 34 19.80 20.46 54.46
N ARG A 35 20.75 21.02 53.71
CA ARG A 35 21.86 21.82 54.28
C ARG A 35 21.50 23.30 54.48
N GLY A 36 20.40 23.79 53.92
CA GLY A 36 19.95 25.19 53.96
C GLY A 36 18.82 25.51 54.96
N ALA A 37 18.49 24.58 55.87
CA ALA A 37 17.26 24.65 56.68
C ALA A 37 17.20 25.78 57.75
N SER A 38 18.16 26.71 57.82
CA SER A 38 18.12 27.86 58.72
C SER A 38 17.14 28.91 58.22
N GLY A 39 15.84 28.68 58.42
CA GLY A 39 14.79 29.63 58.05
C GLY A 39 13.43 29.02 57.68
N ARG A 40 13.33 27.69 57.59
CA ARG A 40 12.07 26.94 57.42
C ARG A 40 11.66 26.32 58.75
N GLN A 41 10.45 26.63 59.23
CA GLN A 41 9.90 26.04 60.45
C GLN A 41 8.49 25.51 60.18
N VAL A 42 8.33 24.19 60.17
CA VAL A 42 7.00 23.56 60.10
C VAL A 42 6.32 23.70 61.46
N LEU A 43 5.10 24.23 61.49
CA LEU A 43 4.33 24.43 62.72
C LEU A 43 3.62 23.14 63.12
N GLN A 44 3.93 22.62 64.31
CA GLN A 44 3.38 21.36 64.84
C GLN A 44 3.27 21.42 66.37
N GLY A 45 2.52 20.49 66.97
CA GLY A 45 2.42 20.33 68.42
C GLY A 45 1.62 21.44 69.11
N ASP A 46 2.02 21.80 70.33
CA ASP A 46 1.29 22.73 71.21
C ASP A 46 1.14 24.17 70.68
N VAL A 47 1.85 24.48 69.59
CA VAL A 47 1.81 25.75 68.89
C VAL A 47 0.56 25.86 67.99
N LEU A 48 -0.08 24.73 67.68
CA LEU A 48 -1.20 24.62 66.76
C LEU A 48 -2.37 23.86 67.41
N ALA A 49 -3.55 24.47 67.43
CA ALA A 49 -4.76 23.80 67.89
C ALA A 49 -5.93 24.08 66.93
N TYR A 50 -6.85 23.12 66.79
CA TYR A 50 -8.02 23.28 65.91
C TYR A 50 -9.34 23.23 66.67
N LEU A 51 -10.35 23.88 66.11
CA LEU A 51 -11.74 23.87 66.55
C LEU A 51 -12.60 23.60 65.32
N ALA A 52 -13.28 22.46 65.30
CA ALA A 52 -14.27 22.15 64.26
C ALA A 52 -15.38 23.21 64.27
N ASP A 53 -15.75 23.70 63.09
CA ASP A 53 -16.78 24.73 62.98
C ASP A 53 -18.15 24.17 63.40
N GLY A 54 -18.97 25.02 64.03
CA GLY A 54 -20.30 24.66 64.51
C GLY A 54 -21.38 24.79 63.44
N SER A 55 -22.60 24.39 63.77
CA SER A 55 -23.80 24.86 63.07
C SER A 55 -24.67 25.64 64.07
N PRO A 56 -24.84 26.96 63.91
CA PRO A 56 -24.29 27.84 62.86
C PRO A 56 -22.75 28.01 62.94
N PRO A 57 -22.09 28.47 61.85
CA PRO A 57 -20.64 28.70 61.83
C PRO A 57 -20.23 29.74 62.86
N TYR A 58 -19.14 29.49 63.59
CA TYR A 58 -18.63 30.46 64.55
C TYR A 58 -18.03 31.66 63.82
N ASP A 59 -18.29 32.88 64.32
CA ASP A 59 -17.55 34.07 63.88
C ASP A 59 -16.22 34.21 64.64
N ILE A 60 -15.32 35.07 64.16
CA ILE A 60 -14.02 35.32 64.80
C ILE A 60 -14.17 35.77 66.25
N THR A 61 -15.21 36.52 66.62
CA THR A 61 -15.45 36.95 68.00
C THR A 61 -15.78 35.78 68.93
N GLU A 62 -16.46 34.77 68.41
CA GLU A 62 -16.80 33.55 69.15
C GLU A 62 -15.58 32.63 69.21
N ALA A 63 -14.94 32.36 68.06
CA ALA A 63 -13.75 31.52 67.95
C ALA A 63 -12.57 32.04 68.79
N SER A 64 -12.40 33.37 68.90
CA SER A 64 -11.37 33.97 69.75
C SER A 64 -11.78 34.14 71.22
N SER A 65 -13.02 33.78 71.60
CA SER A 65 -13.51 33.97 72.96
C SER A 65 -12.83 33.05 73.99
N PRO A 66 -12.65 33.50 75.25
CA PRO A 66 -12.16 32.65 76.34
C PRO A 66 -13.04 31.42 76.60
N ALA A 67 -14.35 31.50 76.29
CA ALA A 67 -15.31 30.41 76.49
C ALA A 67 -15.02 29.19 75.61
N LEU A 68 -14.55 29.41 74.38
CA LEU A 68 -14.20 28.32 73.45
C LEU A 68 -12.72 27.91 73.54
N ALA A 69 -11.89 28.61 74.31
CA ALA A 69 -10.45 28.36 74.41
C ALA A 69 -10.10 26.91 74.83
N GLY A 70 -10.94 26.26 75.63
CA GLY A 70 -10.78 24.87 76.10
C GLY A 70 -11.33 23.79 75.15
N ARG A 71 -12.04 24.17 74.09
CA ARG A 71 -12.54 23.23 73.05
C ARG A 71 -11.55 23.03 71.90
N TYR A 72 -10.49 23.83 71.86
CA TYR A 72 -9.40 23.67 70.91
C TYR A 72 -8.60 22.40 71.21
N VAL A 73 -8.43 21.55 70.20
CA VAL A 73 -7.66 20.30 70.29
C VAL A 73 -6.28 20.52 69.70
N SER A 74 -5.22 20.23 70.48
CA SER A 74 -3.82 20.35 70.04
C SER A 74 -3.54 19.40 68.88
N LEU A 75 -2.84 19.89 67.85
CA LEU A 75 -2.45 19.12 66.68
C LEU A 75 -1.03 18.56 66.88
N ALA A 76 -0.96 17.36 67.47
CA ALA A 76 0.30 16.69 67.81
C ALA A 76 1.16 16.28 66.59
N ALA A 77 0.59 16.23 65.38
CA ALA A 77 1.28 15.87 64.15
C ALA A 77 1.28 17.03 63.15
N ALA A 78 2.30 17.06 62.28
CA ALA A 78 2.53 18.06 61.22
C ALA A 78 1.34 18.32 60.30
N ALA A 79 0.51 17.31 60.11
CA ALA A 79 -0.61 17.29 59.21
C ALA A 79 -1.74 16.48 59.87
N THR A 80 -2.85 17.15 60.17
CA THR A 80 -4.09 16.49 60.54
C THR A 80 -5.13 16.78 59.49
N ARG A 81 -5.78 15.71 59.08
CA ARG A 81 -6.82 15.69 58.08
C ARG A 81 -8.14 15.95 58.79
N ILE A 82 -8.65 17.17 58.66
CA ILE A 82 -9.84 17.62 59.36
C ILE A 82 -11.00 17.69 58.36
N ALA A 83 -12.13 17.10 58.73
CA ALA A 83 -13.33 17.10 57.90
C ALA A 83 -14.15 18.38 58.14
N GLY A 84 -14.66 18.96 57.05
CA GLY A 84 -15.52 20.15 57.08
C GLY A 84 -14.76 21.45 57.40
N PRO A 85 -15.47 22.57 57.59
CA PRO A 85 -14.85 23.84 57.96
C PRO A 85 -14.32 23.82 59.40
N PHE A 86 -13.22 24.51 59.65
CA PHE A 86 -12.62 24.59 60.98
C PHE A 86 -11.78 25.85 61.18
N TRP A 87 -11.53 26.14 62.45
CA TRP A 87 -10.66 27.22 62.92
C TRP A 87 -9.35 26.64 63.44
N LEU A 88 -8.23 27.20 63.00
CA LEU A 88 -6.91 26.96 63.56
C LEU A 88 -6.50 28.15 64.44
N ARG A 89 -6.04 27.84 65.64
CA ARG A 89 -5.39 28.78 66.55
C ARG A 89 -3.89 28.51 66.51
N ILE A 90 -3.13 29.51 66.05
CA ILE A 90 -1.69 29.41 65.80
C ILE A 90 -0.97 30.35 66.76
N THR A 91 -0.03 29.83 67.55
CA THR A 91 0.80 30.65 68.45
C THR A 91 2.12 30.99 67.77
N LEU A 92 2.27 32.20 67.24
CA LEU A 92 3.49 32.60 66.55
C LEU A 92 4.61 32.87 67.56
N PRO A 93 5.80 32.29 67.39
CA PRO A 93 6.97 32.61 68.22
C PRO A 93 7.49 34.01 67.87
N ALA A 94 8.04 34.69 68.88
CA ALA A 94 8.66 36.00 68.73
C ALA A 94 9.68 36.03 67.58
N ALA A 95 9.67 37.12 66.82
CA ALA A 95 10.54 37.27 65.67
C ALA A 95 11.01 38.72 65.49
N ASP A 96 12.34 38.88 65.37
CA ASP A 96 12.98 40.19 65.18
C ASP A 96 12.78 40.76 63.76
N GLY A 97 12.29 39.96 62.82
CA GLY A 97 12.06 40.34 61.42
C GLY A 97 10.77 39.76 60.85
N PRO A 98 10.36 40.20 59.64
CA PRO A 98 9.17 39.71 58.98
C PRO A 98 9.29 38.22 58.67
N ARG A 99 8.17 37.50 58.79
CA ARG A 99 8.07 36.08 58.42
C ARG A 99 6.94 35.89 57.42
N LEU A 100 6.96 34.78 56.70
CA LEU A 100 5.89 34.40 55.79
C LEU A 100 5.23 33.13 56.34
N LEU A 101 3.91 33.16 56.49
CA LEU A 101 3.12 31.97 56.82
C LEU A 101 2.63 31.36 55.52
N GLU A 102 3.20 30.23 55.15
CA GLU A 102 2.76 29.42 54.02
C GLU A 102 1.71 28.41 54.48
N VAL A 103 0.63 28.33 53.72
CA VAL A 103 -0.29 27.19 53.74
C VAL A 103 0.05 26.32 52.55
N ALA A 104 0.82 25.25 52.81
CA ALA A 104 1.38 24.37 51.79
C ALA A 104 0.34 23.32 51.31
N ASN A 105 -0.86 23.81 50.99
CA ASN A 105 -1.90 23.08 50.31
C ASN A 105 -2.60 24.05 49.32
N PRO A 106 -2.46 23.85 48.01
CA PRO A 106 -3.11 24.70 47.03
C PRO A 106 -4.64 24.49 46.96
N PHE A 107 -5.18 23.40 47.51
CA PHE A 107 -6.60 23.02 47.44
C PHE A 107 -7.42 23.36 48.67
N ILE A 108 -7.55 24.66 48.91
CA ILE A 108 -8.42 25.19 49.96
C ILE A 108 -9.44 26.12 49.30
N ASP A 109 -10.74 25.87 49.53
CA ASP A 109 -11.82 26.66 48.92
C ASP A 109 -11.81 28.09 49.48
N ARG A 110 -11.82 28.22 50.81
CA ARG A 110 -11.67 29.51 51.50
C ARG A 110 -10.67 29.44 52.63
N LEU A 111 -9.83 30.45 52.66
CA LEU A 111 -8.83 30.68 53.68
C LEU A 111 -8.97 32.12 54.17
N ARG A 112 -9.10 32.32 55.48
CA ARG A 112 -9.16 33.66 56.08
C ARG A 112 -8.22 33.72 57.28
N LEU A 113 -7.18 34.53 57.17
CA LEU A 113 -6.25 34.82 58.27
C LEU A 113 -6.73 36.05 59.02
N TYR A 114 -6.84 35.93 60.34
CA TYR A 114 -7.24 37.00 61.26
C TYR A 114 -6.05 37.40 62.14
N LEU A 115 -5.55 38.61 61.94
CA LEU A 115 -4.43 39.18 62.67
C LEU A 115 -4.94 40.19 63.72
N PRO A 116 -4.68 40.01 65.02
CA PRO A 116 -5.22 40.89 66.05
C PRO A 116 -4.57 42.28 66.00
N GLN A 117 -5.34 43.37 66.02
CA GLN A 117 -4.81 44.74 65.97
C GLN A 117 -4.66 45.36 67.38
N PRO A 118 -3.70 46.31 67.59
CA PRO A 118 -3.47 46.94 68.90
C PRO A 118 -4.67 47.70 69.48
N GLY A 119 -5.60 48.16 68.63
CA GLY A 119 -6.82 48.89 69.03
C GLY A 119 -8.04 48.01 69.30
N GLY A 120 -7.88 46.67 69.31
CA GLY A 120 -8.99 45.72 69.29
C GLY A 120 -9.47 45.42 67.87
N GLY A 121 -10.06 44.25 67.67
CA GLY A 121 -10.48 43.77 66.34
C GLY A 121 -9.38 43.00 65.58
N PHE A 122 -9.71 42.58 64.36
CA PHE A 122 -8.86 41.74 63.53
C PHE A 122 -8.74 42.30 62.10
N GLU A 123 -7.51 42.33 61.59
CA GLU A 123 -7.27 42.47 60.15
C GLU A 123 -7.52 41.13 59.48
N VAL A 124 -8.35 41.11 58.43
CA VAL A 124 -8.73 39.88 57.73
C VAL A 124 -8.08 39.84 56.36
N ARG A 125 -7.24 38.83 56.12
CA ARG A 125 -6.66 38.54 54.81
C ARG A 125 -7.31 37.29 54.23
N ARG A 126 -7.68 37.34 52.96
CA ARG A 126 -8.47 36.29 52.29
C ARG A 126 -7.68 35.66 51.15
N ALA A 127 -7.81 34.35 51.02
CA ALA A 127 -7.23 33.56 49.93
C ALA A 127 -8.01 32.25 49.76
N GLY A 128 -7.65 31.44 48.76
CA GLY A 128 -8.31 30.17 48.43
C GLY A 128 -8.82 30.14 46.99
N TYR A 129 -9.36 29.01 46.56
CA TYR A 129 -9.83 28.81 45.20
C TYR A 129 -11.08 29.60 44.84
N LEU A 130 -11.92 29.96 45.82
CA LEU A 130 -13.13 30.74 45.57
C LEU A 130 -12.86 32.25 45.40
N TYR A 131 -11.60 32.67 45.48
CA TYR A 131 -11.17 34.04 45.22
C TYR A 131 -10.29 34.07 43.95
N PRO A 132 -10.38 35.12 43.10
CA PRO A 132 -9.47 35.31 41.98
C PRO A 132 -8.00 35.28 42.42
N PHE A 133 -7.12 34.75 41.56
CA PHE A 133 -5.71 34.57 41.91
C PHE A 133 -5.01 35.89 42.31
N GLU A 134 -5.38 37.01 41.67
CA GLU A 134 -4.83 38.34 41.95
C GLU A 134 -5.09 38.85 43.37
N GLN A 135 -6.08 38.29 44.09
CA GLN A 135 -6.34 38.67 45.49
C GLN A 135 -5.30 38.10 46.47
N ARG A 136 -4.42 37.20 46.01
CA ARG A 136 -3.33 36.69 46.83
C ARG A 136 -2.33 37.80 47.12
N GLU A 137 -1.92 37.90 48.39
CA GLU A 137 -0.93 38.88 48.85
C GLU A 137 0.44 38.71 48.15
N LEU A 138 0.78 37.48 47.81
CA LEU A 138 1.95 37.11 47.03
C LEU A 138 1.48 36.23 45.86
N ALA A 139 1.84 36.60 44.63
CA ALA A 139 1.51 35.89 43.39
C ALA A 139 2.35 34.60 43.23
N LEU A 140 2.18 33.68 44.18
CA LEU A 140 2.85 32.38 44.23
C LEU A 140 1.82 31.25 44.21
N ARG A 141 2.26 30.06 43.80
CA ARG A 141 1.40 28.86 43.64
C ARG A 141 0.75 28.41 44.95
N HIS A 142 1.47 28.49 46.06
CA HIS A 142 0.95 28.24 47.41
C HIS A 142 0.46 29.57 48.00
N VAL A 143 -0.43 29.50 48.97
CA VAL A 143 -0.90 30.70 49.65
C VAL A 143 0.09 31.09 50.73
N LEU A 144 0.59 32.33 50.67
CA LEU A 144 1.46 32.91 51.68
C LEU A 144 0.86 34.21 52.22
N PHE A 145 0.92 34.37 53.53
CA PHE A 145 0.56 35.61 54.24
C PHE A 145 1.81 36.25 54.84
N ARG A 146 1.94 37.58 54.71
CA ARG A 146 3.06 38.30 55.35
C ARG A 146 2.77 38.55 56.82
N LEU A 147 3.68 38.16 57.69
CA LEU A 147 3.60 38.43 59.12
C LEU A 147 4.62 39.51 59.47
N ASP A 148 4.13 40.64 59.97
CA ASP A 148 5.00 41.72 60.44
C ASP A 148 5.87 41.26 61.61
N ALA A 149 7.03 41.91 61.76
CA ALA A 149 7.91 41.67 62.89
C ALA A 149 7.16 41.94 64.20
N HIS A 150 7.31 41.03 65.17
CA HIS A 150 6.73 41.19 66.49
C HIS A 150 7.79 40.83 67.54
N ALA A 151 8.47 41.86 68.03
CA ALA A 151 9.37 41.75 69.15
C ALA A 151 8.54 41.69 70.45
N GLY A 152 8.61 40.59 71.19
CA GLY A 152 7.89 40.43 72.46
C GLY A 152 7.39 39.02 72.74
N ALA A 153 6.27 38.91 73.49
CA ALA A 153 5.64 37.63 73.82
C ALA A 153 5.02 36.96 72.56
N PRO A 154 4.82 35.63 72.58
CA PRO A 154 4.18 34.91 71.47
C PRO A 154 2.83 35.51 71.10
N ARG A 155 2.56 35.66 69.80
CA ARG A 155 1.31 36.26 69.30
C ARG A 155 0.37 35.18 68.76
N THR A 156 -0.85 35.10 69.27
CA THR A 156 -1.86 34.19 68.74
C THR A 156 -2.57 34.79 67.53
N VAL A 157 -2.66 34.02 66.45
CA VAL A 157 -3.44 34.36 65.25
C VAL A 157 -4.45 33.24 64.96
N TYR A 158 -5.51 33.58 64.23
CA TYR A 158 -6.58 32.64 63.90
C TYR A 158 -6.67 32.47 62.39
N LEU A 159 -6.83 31.24 61.93
CA LEU A 159 -6.95 30.90 60.52
C LEU A 159 -8.22 30.08 60.33
N TYR A 160 -9.16 30.60 59.55
CA TYR A 160 -10.34 29.86 59.13
C TYR A 160 -10.04 29.12 57.83
N VAL A 161 -10.40 27.84 57.80
CA VAL A 161 -10.19 26.95 56.66
C VAL A 161 -11.51 26.29 56.29
N GLU A 162 -11.89 26.43 55.02
CA GLU A 162 -13.02 25.77 54.38
C GLU A 162 -12.50 25.08 53.12
N GLY A 163 -12.82 23.80 52.95
CA GLY A 163 -12.42 23.03 51.78
C GLY A 163 -13.26 21.76 51.62
N VAL A 164 -13.16 21.15 50.44
CA VAL A 164 -13.87 19.92 50.09
C VAL A 164 -13.26 18.72 50.84
N ASP A 165 -14.13 17.88 51.41
CA ASP A 165 -13.80 16.64 52.10
C ASP A 165 -12.89 16.83 53.35
N LEU A 166 -11.68 16.31 53.26
CA LEU A 166 -10.76 16.07 54.36
C LEU A 166 -9.51 16.92 54.09
N VAL A 167 -9.44 18.10 54.72
CA VAL A 167 -8.44 19.11 54.41
C VAL A 167 -7.18 18.87 55.24
N GLU A 168 -6.04 18.80 54.55
CA GLU A 168 -4.72 18.82 55.16
C GLU A 168 -4.16 20.24 55.07
N VAL A 169 -3.70 20.82 56.18
CA VAL A 169 -3.23 22.22 56.20
C VAL A 169 -1.82 22.27 56.79
N PRO A 170 -0.78 21.89 56.02
CA PRO A 170 0.59 22.01 56.48
C PRO A 170 0.94 23.49 56.56
N LEU A 171 1.25 23.96 57.78
CA LEU A 171 1.61 25.34 58.03
C LEU A 171 3.13 25.45 58.19
N VAL A 172 3.74 26.31 57.38
CA VAL A 172 5.19 26.52 57.40
C VAL A 172 5.48 28.00 57.58
N LEU A 173 6.32 28.32 58.57
CA LEU A 173 6.89 29.64 58.73
C LEU A 173 8.21 29.72 57.99
N TRP A 174 8.35 30.76 57.16
CA TRP A 174 9.55 31.02 56.39
C TRP A 174 10.17 32.36 56.76
N GLN A 175 11.50 32.37 56.80
CA GLN A 175 12.27 33.59 56.56
C GLN A 175 12.28 33.90 55.05
N PRO A 176 12.20 35.18 54.64
CA PRO A 176 12.14 35.55 53.23
C PRO A 176 13.27 34.96 52.36
N ASP A 177 14.52 34.99 52.84
CA ASP A 177 15.67 34.47 52.08
C ASP A 177 15.62 32.94 51.91
N ALA A 178 15.25 32.22 52.97
CA ALA A 178 15.09 30.76 52.93
C ALA A 178 13.96 30.32 51.99
N LEU A 179 12.87 31.10 51.91
CA LEU A 179 11.79 30.85 50.93
C LEU A 179 12.30 31.03 49.50
N LEU A 180 13.10 32.07 49.24
CA LEU A 180 13.64 32.33 47.91
C LEU A 180 14.53 31.17 47.43
N GLU A 181 15.43 30.69 48.29
CA GLU A 181 16.29 29.52 47.98
C GLU A 181 15.47 28.27 47.72
N ALA A 182 14.49 27.96 48.59
CA ALA A 182 13.63 26.79 48.43
C ALA A 182 12.79 26.86 47.14
N THR A 183 12.23 28.03 46.83
CA THR A 183 11.40 28.26 45.63
C THR A 183 12.22 28.14 44.35
N GLN A 184 13.49 28.57 44.34
CA GLN A 184 14.37 28.42 43.17
C GLN A 184 14.65 26.96 42.84
N LEU A 185 14.97 26.15 43.85
CA LEU A 185 15.23 24.72 43.66
C LEU A 185 13.99 23.98 43.18
N ASP A 186 12.86 24.25 43.81
CA ASP A 186 11.56 23.68 43.44
C ASP A 186 11.16 24.07 42.00
N ALA A 187 11.30 25.35 41.63
CA ALA A 187 11.04 25.82 40.27
C ALA A 187 11.95 25.14 39.23
N LEU A 188 13.22 24.88 39.55
CA LEU A 188 14.13 24.15 38.67
C LEU A 188 13.65 22.70 38.45
N LEU A 189 13.29 21.98 39.51
CA LEU A 189 12.84 20.58 39.42
C LEU A 189 11.53 20.45 38.64
N ILE A 190 10.60 21.37 38.89
CA ILE A 190 9.35 21.51 38.15
C ILE A 190 9.61 21.84 36.69
N GLY A 191 10.51 22.77 36.41
CA GLY A 191 10.90 23.15 35.04
C GLY A 191 11.48 21.97 34.27
N VAL A 192 12.35 21.16 34.90
CA VAL A 192 12.88 19.93 34.30
C VAL A 192 11.75 18.93 34.02
N PHE A 193 10.87 18.68 34.99
CA PHE A 193 9.75 17.76 34.83
C PHE A 193 8.84 18.13 33.66
N TYR A 194 8.34 19.38 33.64
CA TYR A 194 7.47 19.85 32.56
C TYR A 194 8.21 19.97 31.21
N GLY A 195 9.51 20.26 31.23
CA GLY A 195 10.35 20.25 30.04
C GLY A 195 10.47 18.86 29.40
N VAL A 196 10.72 17.81 30.22
CA VAL A 196 10.73 16.42 29.75
C VAL A 196 9.36 16.01 29.21
N LEU A 197 8.29 16.39 29.92
CA LEU A 197 6.92 16.10 29.50
C LEU A 197 6.58 16.75 28.15
N LEU A 198 6.86 18.05 27.99
CA LEU A 198 6.61 18.79 26.75
C LEU A 198 7.44 18.24 25.58
N ALA A 199 8.73 18.00 25.80
CA ALA A 199 9.60 17.40 24.79
C ALA A 199 9.08 16.04 24.34
N THR A 200 8.63 15.19 25.27
CA THR A 200 8.08 13.88 24.94
C THR A 200 6.73 14.00 24.24
N LEU A 201 5.87 14.92 24.65
CA LEU A 201 4.58 15.21 23.99
C LEU A 201 4.81 15.63 22.54
N LEU A 202 5.67 16.61 22.28
CA LEU A 202 5.96 17.11 20.92
C LEU A 202 6.59 16.03 20.05
N TYR A 203 7.52 15.24 20.60
CA TYR A 203 8.15 14.12 19.89
C TYR A 203 7.12 13.07 19.46
N ASN A 204 6.26 12.62 20.39
CA ASN A 204 5.24 11.61 20.09
C ASN A 204 4.15 12.17 19.16
N PHE A 205 3.82 13.45 19.27
CA PHE A 205 2.89 14.11 18.36
C PHE A 205 3.45 14.24 16.95
N ALA A 206 4.73 14.61 16.80
CA ALA A 206 5.40 14.61 15.51
C ALA A 206 5.37 13.21 14.87
N ILE A 207 5.68 12.16 15.65
CA ILE A 207 5.57 10.78 15.16
C ILE A 207 4.14 10.44 14.72
N TYR A 208 3.13 10.88 15.47
CA TYR A 208 1.73 10.70 15.05
C TYR A 208 1.45 11.37 13.70
N LEU A 209 1.89 12.61 13.48
CA LEU A 209 1.68 13.31 12.20
C LEU A 209 2.33 12.58 11.02
N PHE A 210 3.51 11.97 11.23
CA PHE A 210 4.21 11.21 10.18
C PHE A 210 3.66 9.80 9.94
N LEU A 211 3.12 9.14 10.96
CA LEU A 211 2.72 7.73 10.89
C LEU A 211 1.21 7.50 10.85
N GLY A 212 0.40 8.43 11.34
CA GLY A 212 -1.06 8.31 11.45
C GLY A 212 -1.54 7.21 12.41
N GLU A 213 -0.66 6.67 13.24
CA GLU A 213 -0.96 5.54 14.12
C GLU A 213 -1.74 5.99 15.35
N GLY A 214 -2.96 5.44 15.53
CA GLY A 214 -3.88 5.84 16.61
C GLY A 214 -3.28 5.69 18.02
N GLY A 215 -2.38 4.73 18.22
CA GLY A 215 -1.69 4.51 19.49
C GLY A 215 -0.90 5.72 19.98
N TYR A 216 -0.29 6.49 19.07
CA TYR A 216 0.43 7.71 19.42
C TYR A 216 -0.52 8.84 19.79
N LEU A 217 -1.65 8.98 19.09
CA LEU A 217 -2.63 10.01 19.42
C LEU A 217 -3.20 9.82 20.83
N SER A 218 -3.58 8.59 21.20
CA SER A 218 -4.09 8.31 22.54
C SER A 218 -3.02 8.54 23.62
N PHE A 219 -1.76 8.26 23.31
CA PHE A 219 -0.65 8.56 24.22
C PHE A 219 -0.41 10.06 24.40
N VAL A 220 -0.41 10.82 23.30
CA VAL A 220 -0.29 12.29 23.34
C VAL A 220 -1.44 12.91 24.11
N LEU A 221 -2.68 12.44 23.89
CA LEU A 221 -3.85 12.89 24.64
C LEU A 221 -3.72 12.57 26.13
N TYR A 222 -3.27 11.36 26.48
CA TYR A 222 -2.98 11.00 27.87
C TYR A 222 -1.91 11.92 28.49
N LEU A 223 -0.78 12.14 27.81
CA LEU A 223 0.29 13.01 28.29
C LEU A 223 -0.18 14.45 28.50
N LEU A 224 -0.98 14.97 27.57
CA LEU A 224 -1.53 16.33 27.66
C LEU A 224 -2.46 16.47 28.86
N LEU A 225 -3.41 15.54 29.01
CA LEU A 225 -4.39 15.56 30.09
C LEU A 225 -3.71 15.36 31.44
N TRP A 226 -2.79 14.42 31.54
CA TRP A 226 -2.07 14.13 32.78
C TRP A 226 -1.11 15.26 33.15
N GLY A 227 -0.42 15.85 32.18
CA GLY A 227 0.40 17.05 32.38
C GLY A 227 -0.40 18.24 32.88
N THR A 228 -1.58 18.45 32.30
CA THR A 228 -2.50 19.52 32.72
C THR A 228 -3.07 19.24 34.10
N LEU A 229 -3.37 17.97 34.42
CA LEU A 229 -3.76 17.55 35.77
C LEU A 229 -2.65 17.90 36.76
N GLN A 230 -1.41 17.54 36.48
CA GLN A 230 -0.28 17.85 37.36
C GLN A 230 -0.09 19.38 37.53
N LEU A 231 -0.21 20.17 36.45
CA LEU A 231 -0.17 21.63 36.55
C LEU A 231 -1.27 22.17 37.46
N SER A 232 -2.47 21.59 37.38
CA SER A 232 -3.58 21.92 38.28
C SER A 232 -3.27 21.51 39.70
N LEU A 233 -2.63 20.35 39.92
CA LEU A 233 -2.36 19.87 41.26
C LEU A 233 -1.23 20.64 41.96
N ASP A 234 -0.24 21.09 41.21
CA ASP A 234 0.87 21.93 41.70
C ASP A 234 0.43 23.40 41.92
N GLY A 235 -0.81 23.77 41.59
CA GLY A 235 -1.35 25.14 41.65
C GLY A 235 -0.87 26.07 40.51
N LEU A 236 0.02 25.59 39.64
CA LEU A 236 0.59 26.35 38.52
C LEU A 236 -0.45 26.67 37.45
N ALA A 237 -1.43 25.78 37.22
CA ALA A 237 -2.48 26.07 36.24
C ALA A 237 -3.38 27.22 36.69
N PHE A 238 -3.66 27.34 38.00
CA PHE A 238 -4.38 28.49 38.52
C PHE A 238 -3.54 29.77 38.45
N GLN A 239 -2.23 29.67 38.65
CA GLN A 239 -1.33 30.82 38.52
C GLN A 239 -1.18 31.32 37.07
N TYR A 240 -1.11 30.42 36.08
CA TYR A 240 -0.70 30.79 34.71
C TYR A 240 -1.73 30.52 33.60
N LEU A 241 -2.60 29.51 33.74
CA LEU A 241 -3.53 29.10 32.68
C LEU A 241 -4.93 29.68 32.86
N TRP A 242 -5.42 29.76 34.11
CA TRP A 242 -6.77 30.23 34.42
C TRP A 242 -6.87 31.07 35.71
N PRO A 243 -6.05 32.12 35.88
CA PRO A 243 -6.04 32.95 37.11
C PRO A 243 -7.37 33.63 37.42
N ASP A 244 -8.16 33.91 36.40
CA ASP A 244 -9.44 34.62 36.51
C ASP A 244 -10.64 33.68 36.70
N SER A 245 -10.43 32.36 36.69
CA SER A 245 -11.50 31.37 36.80
C SER A 245 -11.37 30.50 38.06
N PRO A 246 -11.85 31.00 39.21
CA PRO A 246 -12.09 30.22 40.43
C PRO A 246 -12.83 28.90 40.18
N TRP A 247 -13.84 28.95 39.31
CA TRP A 247 -14.64 27.77 38.96
C TRP A 247 -13.78 26.69 38.29
N LEU A 248 -12.99 27.07 37.27
CA LEU A 248 -12.13 26.10 36.58
C LEU A 248 -11.05 25.56 37.53
N ALA A 249 -10.47 26.41 38.37
CA ALA A 249 -9.48 25.98 39.36
C ALA A 249 -10.02 24.94 40.35
N ARG A 250 -11.27 25.10 40.80
CA ARG A 250 -11.94 24.15 41.71
C ARG A 250 -12.29 22.82 41.05
N HIS A 251 -12.79 22.85 39.81
CA HIS A 251 -13.32 21.66 39.14
C HIS A 251 -12.29 20.93 38.25
N ALA A 252 -11.25 21.60 37.77
CA ALA A 252 -10.24 21.04 36.85
C ALA A 252 -9.61 19.72 37.34
N PRO A 253 -9.22 19.55 38.63
CA PRO A 253 -8.65 18.28 39.08
C PRO A 253 -9.54 17.07 38.79
N LEU A 254 -10.86 17.18 39.00
CA LEU A 254 -11.80 16.08 38.72
C LEU A 254 -12.06 15.91 37.22
N LEU A 255 -12.32 17.01 36.50
CA LEU A 255 -12.49 16.98 35.04
C LEU A 255 -11.32 16.26 34.36
N LEU A 256 -10.10 16.65 34.73
CA LEU A 256 -8.86 16.11 34.17
C LEU A 256 -8.60 14.69 34.64
N THR A 257 -8.90 14.33 35.90
CA THR A 257 -8.74 12.94 36.38
C THR A 257 -9.61 11.98 35.58
N GLY A 258 -10.90 12.26 35.40
CA GLY A 258 -11.79 11.41 34.62
C GLY A 258 -11.35 11.28 33.16
N ALA A 259 -10.94 12.40 32.54
CA ALA A 259 -10.41 12.43 31.18
C ALA A 259 -9.08 11.64 31.05
N CYS A 260 -8.19 11.74 32.04
CA CYS A 260 -6.94 10.98 32.10
C CYS A 260 -7.20 9.48 32.15
N VAL A 261 -8.15 9.04 32.99
CA VAL A 261 -8.52 7.62 33.09
C VAL A 261 -9.04 7.11 31.75
N ALA A 262 -9.89 7.89 31.08
CA ALA A 262 -10.39 7.54 29.75
C ALA A 262 -9.24 7.46 28.71
N ALA A 263 -8.34 8.44 28.68
CA ALA A 263 -7.21 8.45 27.75
C ALA A 263 -6.22 7.31 28.01
N ALA A 264 -5.90 7.03 29.28
CA ALA A 264 -5.04 5.92 29.69
C ALA A 264 -5.66 4.56 29.30
N ALA A 265 -6.95 4.36 29.55
CA ALA A 265 -7.65 3.14 29.15
C ALA A 265 -7.65 2.97 27.61
N GLN A 266 -7.93 4.04 26.87
CA GLN A 266 -7.90 4.03 25.41
C GLN A 266 -6.49 3.74 24.87
N PHE A 267 -5.47 4.34 25.46
CA PHE A 267 -4.07 4.03 25.15
C PHE A 267 -3.76 2.56 25.40
N SER A 268 -4.13 2.00 26.55
CA SER A 268 -3.92 0.58 26.86
C SER A 268 -4.61 -0.35 25.86
N ARG A 269 -5.85 -0.06 25.44
CA ARG A 269 -6.55 -0.83 24.40
C ARG A 269 -5.78 -0.90 23.10
N GLN A 270 -5.31 0.25 22.63
CA GLN A 270 -4.58 0.35 21.37
C GLN A 270 -3.19 -0.24 21.48
N PHE A 271 -2.45 0.05 22.57
CA PHE A 271 -1.10 -0.42 22.81
C PHE A 271 -1.05 -1.94 22.95
N LEU A 272 -1.95 -2.51 23.75
CA LEU A 272 -2.07 -3.95 24.00
C LEU A 272 -2.97 -4.65 22.98
N ASN A 273 -3.36 -3.99 21.89
CA ASN A 273 -4.20 -4.51 20.80
C ASN A 273 -5.33 -5.44 21.29
N LEU A 274 -6.09 -4.95 22.30
CA LEU A 274 -7.09 -5.77 23.00
C LEU A 274 -8.23 -6.19 22.07
N ARG A 275 -8.59 -5.33 21.11
CA ARG A 275 -9.65 -5.58 20.12
C ARG A 275 -9.44 -6.88 19.34
N GLU A 276 -8.21 -7.17 18.92
CA GLU A 276 -7.90 -8.36 18.12
C GLU A 276 -7.67 -9.61 18.97
N LEU A 277 -7.14 -9.47 20.19
CA LEU A 277 -6.76 -10.62 21.02
C LEU A 277 -7.80 -11.04 22.06
N LEU A 278 -8.49 -10.08 22.68
CA LEU A 278 -9.41 -10.28 23.80
C LEU A 278 -10.64 -9.37 23.64
N PRO A 279 -11.53 -9.65 22.66
CA PRO A 279 -12.62 -8.73 22.28
C PRO A 279 -13.63 -8.47 23.40
N LEU A 280 -13.86 -9.44 24.31
CA LEU A 280 -14.70 -9.24 25.49
C LEU A 280 -14.08 -8.24 26.47
N LEU A 281 -12.76 -8.32 26.67
CA LEU A 281 -12.02 -7.41 27.53
C LEU A 281 -11.92 -6.01 26.90
N ASP A 282 -11.80 -5.93 25.57
CA ASP A 282 -11.84 -4.66 24.86
C ASP A 282 -13.16 -3.91 25.11
N ARG A 283 -14.31 -4.61 25.08
CA ARG A 283 -15.61 -4.02 25.43
C ARG A 283 -15.64 -3.50 26.86
N LEU A 284 -15.05 -4.22 27.82
CA LEU A 284 -14.94 -3.73 29.20
C LEU A 284 -14.10 -2.44 29.25
N TRP A 285 -13.01 -2.34 28.48
CA TRP A 285 -12.21 -1.12 28.44
C TRP A 285 -12.94 0.04 27.73
N VAL A 286 -13.83 -0.24 26.77
CA VAL A 286 -14.73 0.79 26.22
C VAL A 286 -15.64 1.35 27.32
N LEU A 287 -16.21 0.49 28.17
CA LEU A 287 -17.04 0.92 29.29
C LEU A 287 -16.26 1.75 30.29
N VAL A 288 -15.01 1.38 30.56
CA VAL A 288 -14.09 2.18 31.39
C VAL A 288 -13.85 3.57 30.78
N VAL A 289 -13.60 3.66 29.46
CA VAL A 289 -13.44 4.94 28.77
C VAL A 289 -14.69 5.79 28.93
N ALA A 290 -15.88 5.21 28.70
CA ALA A 290 -17.14 5.91 28.86
C ALA A 290 -17.39 6.36 30.31
N ALA A 291 -17.07 5.51 31.29
CA ALA A 291 -17.18 5.84 32.71
C ALA A 291 -16.25 6.99 33.11
N GLY A 292 -14.99 6.98 32.65
CA GLY A 292 -14.04 8.07 32.89
C GLY A 292 -14.53 9.41 32.33
N LEU A 293 -15.08 9.41 31.10
CA LEU A 293 -15.68 10.61 30.51
C LEU A 293 -16.94 11.07 31.24
N ALA A 294 -17.80 10.14 31.69
CA ALA A 294 -18.99 10.49 32.46
C ALA A 294 -18.62 11.12 33.82
N LEU A 295 -17.62 10.57 34.51
CA LEU A 295 -17.10 11.13 35.76
C LEU A 295 -16.44 12.49 35.55
N ALA A 296 -15.73 12.68 34.43
CA ALA A 296 -15.21 13.99 34.05
C ALA A 296 -16.35 15.00 33.89
N LEU A 297 -17.44 14.65 33.19
CA LEU A 297 -18.57 15.58 33.01
C LEU A 297 -19.33 15.87 34.31
N TRP A 298 -19.40 14.91 35.23
CA TRP A 298 -20.00 15.13 36.55
C TRP A 298 -19.16 16.10 37.41
N GLY A 299 -17.85 16.21 37.17
CA GLY A 299 -17.01 17.13 37.91
C GLY A 299 -17.32 18.62 37.78
N GLY A 300 -18.26 19.02 36.90
CA GLY A 300 -18.73 20.40 36.77
C GLY A 300 -19.81 20.84 37.77
N TYR A 301 -20.24 19.97 38.70
CA TYR A 301 -21.27 20.25 39.69
C TYR A 301 -20.68 20.48 41.08
N ASP A 302 -21.40 21.19 41.97
CA ASP A 302 -20.90 21.61 43.28
C ASP A 302 -20.75 20.47 44.32
N ASP A 303 -21.49 19.37 44.16
CA ASP A 303 -21.41 18.17 45.02
C ASP A 303 -20.72 17.02 44.26
N ASP A 304 -19.40 17.14 44.13
CA ASP A 304 -18.57 16.26 43.31
C ASP A 304 -17.72 15.26 44.12
N SER A 305 -17.88 15.22 45.45
CA SER A 305 -17.11 14.38 46.37
C SER A 305 -17.16 12.89 45.99
N VAL A 306 -18.36 12.37 45.73
CA VAL A 306 -18.59 10.98 45.29
C VAL A 306 -17.95 10.72 43.93
N ALA A 307 -18.11 11.65 42.98
CA ALA A 307 -17.55 11.52 41.64
C ALA A 307 -16.02 11.50 41.68
N ARG A 308 -15.40 12.30 42.56
CA ARG A 308 -13.95 12.35 42.78
C ARG A 308 -13.39 11.06 43.34
N GLN A 309 -14.05 10.49 44.34
CA GLN A 309 -13.68 9.19 44.90
C GLN A 309 -13.84 8.08 43.84
N ALA A 310 -14.95 8.08 43.10
CA ALA A 310 -15.20 7.11 42.04
C ALA A 310 -14.16 7.19 40.91
N ALA A 311 -13.79 8.39 40.46
CA ALA A 311 -12.77 8.60 39.43
C ALA A 311 -11.39 8.12 39.88
N THR A 312 -11.03 8.41 41.13
CA THR A 312 -9.78 7.95 41.74
C THR A 312 -9.72 6.42 41.80
N VAL A 313 -10.77 5.79 42.33
CA VAL A 313 -10.87 4.32 42.41
C VAL A 313 -10.82 3.68 41.01
N LEU A 314 -11.57 4.23 40.06
CA LEU A 314 -11.55 3.75 38.67
C LEU A 314 -10.16 3.87 38.06
N GLY A 315 -9.46 4.97 38.29
CA GLY A 315 -8.06 5.14 37.88
C GLY A 315 -7.16 4.05 38.44
N PHE A 316 -7.18 3.81 39.75
CA PHE A 316 -6.40 2.73 40.36
C PHE A 316 -6.74 1.34 39.80
N VAL A 317 -8.02 1.06 39.52
CA VAL A 317 -8.45 -0.20 38.90
C VAL A 317 -7.90 -0.35 37.49
N VAL A 318 -8.04 0.66 36.64
CA VAL A 318 -7.53 0.64 35.25
C VAL A 318 -6.03 0.40 35.24
N LEU A 319 -5.32 1.17 36.05
CA LEU A 319 -3.87 1.10 36.14
C LEU A 319 -3.42 -0.25 36.75
N GLY A 320 -4.11 -0.76 37.77
CA GLY A 320 -3.84 -2.06 38.37
C GLY A 320 -4.09 -3.23 37.42
N LEU A 321 -5.07 -3.13 36.53
CA LEU A 321 -5.37 -4.14 35.50
C LEU A 321 -4.43 -4.07 34.29
N ASN A 322 -3.85 -2.90 34.00
CA ASN A 322 -2.86 -2.75 32.93
C ASN A 322 -1.60 -3.61 33.16
N LEU A 323 -1.12 -3.72 34.40
CA LEU A 323 0.06 -4.51 34.76
C LEU A 323 -0.08 -6.02 34.41
N PRO A 324 -1.09 -6.77 34.88
CA PRO A 324 -1.25 -8.18 34.54
C PRO A 324 -1.51 -8.39 33.04
N LEU A 325 -2.22 -7.48 32.38
CA LEU A 325 -2.47 -7.56 30.93
C LEU A 325 -1.19 -7.36 30.12
N GLY A 326 -0.40 -6.35 30.46
CA GLY A 326 0.91 -6.12 29.86
C GLY A 326 1.86 -7.29 30.09
N TRP A 327 1.87 -7.85 31.32
CA TRP A 327 2.69 -9.00 31.67
C TRP A 327 2.30 -10.25 30.88
N TRP A 328 1.01 -10.54 30.80
CA TRP A 328 0.48 -11.65 29.99
C TRP A 328 0.89 -11.51 28.52
N ARG A 329 0.80 -10.30 27.97
CA ARG A 329 1.17 -10.03 26.57
C ARG A 329 2.67 -10.16 26.33
N TRP A 330 3.50 -9.69 27.27
CA TRP A 330 4.94 -9.87 27.23
C TRP A 330 5.34 -11.36 27.26
N ARG A 331 4.71 -12.16 28.13
CA ARG A 331 4.93 -13.62 28.22
C ARG A 331 4.59 -14.37 26.94
N ARG A 332 3.73 -13.81 26.07
CA ARG A 332 3.41 -14.36 24.74
C ARG A 332 4.35 -13.92 23.63
N GLY A 333 5.47 -13.27 23.96
CA GLY A 333 6.53 -12.91 23.01
C GLY A 333 6.39 -11.50 22.43
N ASP A 334 5.47 -10.66 22.92
CA ASP A 334 5.40 -9.26 22.52
C ASP A 334 6.42 -8.41 23.29
N GLY A 335 7.64 -8.31 22.77
CA GLY A 335 8.74 -7.53 23.37
C GLY A 335 8.37 -6.10 23.77
N PRO A 336 7.66 -5.31 22.92
CA PRO A 336 7.15 -3.99 23.27
C PRO A 336 6.32 -3.90 24.57
N ALA A 337 5.60 -4.97 24.93
CA ALA A 337 4.76 -4.99 26.14
C ALA A 337 5.57 -4.93 27.45
N LEU A 338 6.85 -5.30 27.44
CA LEU A 338 7.72 -5.14 28.61
C LEU A 338 7.86 -3.67 29.02
N TYR A 339 8.07 -2.78 28.05
CA TYR A 339 8.21 -1.35 28.32
C TYR A 339 6.93 -0.74 28.88
N PHE A 340 5.77 -1.26 28.46
CA PHE A 340 4.47 -0.90 29.01
C PHE A 340 4.34 -1.31 30.49
N VAL A 341 4.72 -2.55 30.83
CA VAL A 341 4.70 -3.01 32.23
C VAL A 341 5.67 -2.21 33.09
N LEU A 342 6.90 -2.01 32.60
CA LEU A 342 7.91 -1.26 33.35
C LEU A 342 7.47 0.19 33.57
N GLY A 343 6.90 0.85 32.55
CA GLY A 343 6.41 2.22 32.67
C GLY A 343 5.38 2.36 33.78
N TRP A 344 4.28 1.59 33.72
CA TRP A 344 3.25 1.62 34.75
C TRP A 344 3.78 1.20 36.12
N ALA A 345 4.65 0.19 36.19
CA ALA A 345 5.24 -0.26 37.46
C ALA A 345 6.10 0.84 38.12
N THR A 346 6.85 1.62 37.33
CA THR A 346 7.67 2.73 37.85
C THR A 346 6.80 3.86 38.41
N PHE A 347 5.71 4.21 37.71
CA PHE A 347 4.76 5.19 38.21
C PHE A 347 4.13 4.74 39.54
N PHE A 348 3.64 3.49 39.60
CA PHE A 348 3.06 2.94 40.83
C PHE A 348 4.03 2.84 41.99
N ALA A 349 5.28 2.42 41.72
CA ALA A 349 6.30 2.37 42.75
C ALA A 349 6.55 3.77 43.35
N SER A 350 6.60 4.80 42.50
CA SER A 350 6.76 6.19 42.94
C SER A 350 5.55 6.72 43.73
N ALA A 351 4.33 6.46 43.26
CA ALA A 351 3.09 6.86 43.94
C ALA A 351 2.90 6.13 45.28
N GLY A 352 3.19 4.83 45.32
CA GLY A 352 3.14 4.02 46.54
C GLY A 352 4.18 4.45 47.57
N LEU A 353 5.42 4.69 47.14
CA LEU A 353 6.48 5.18 48.03
C LEU A 353 6.19 6.60 48.54
N SER A 354 5.63 7.48 47.70
CA SER A 354 5.16 8.80 48.13
C SER A 354 4.05 8.67 49.18
N THR A 355 3.04 7.82 48.95
CA THR A 355 1.94 7.57 49.91
C THR A 355 2.45 7.04 51.25
N LEU A 356 3.42 6.11 51.24
CA LEU A 356 4.04 5.58 52.46
C LEU A 356 4.86 6.65 53.20
N ALA A 357 5.51 7.56 52.47
CA ALA A 357 6.21 8.69 53.06
C ALA A 357 5.23 9.67 53.74
N TYR A 358 4.05 9.88 53.16
CA TYR A 358 2.98 10.69 53.76
C TYR A 358 2.34 10.04 55.00
N GLY A 359 2.24 8.71 55.06
CA GLY A 359 1.63 7.98 56.19
C GLY A 359 2.60 7.60 57.32
N GLY A 360 3.87 8.01 57.25
CA GLY A 360 4.93 7.53 58.14
C GLY A 360 6.01 8.59 58.44
N ARG A 361 7.29 8.20 58.34
CA ARG A 361 8.41 9.15 58.40
C ARG A 361 8.51 9.86 57.04
N PRO A 362 8.29 11.19 56.97
CA PRO A 362 8.42 11.91 55.71
C PRO A 362 9.82 11.71 55.15
N LEU A 363 9.91 11.46 53.85
CA LEU A 363 11.21 11.39 53.18
C LEU A 363 11.90 12.75 53.33
N PRO A 364 13.22 12.75 53.59
CA PRO A 364 13.96 14.00 53.80
C PRO A 364 13.92 14.94 52.59
N GLY A 365 13.73 16.24 52.87
CA GLY A 365 13.81 17.32 51.88
C GLY A 365 12.70 17.36 50.83
N SER A 366 12.93 18.13 49.75
CA SER A 366 12.03 18.22 48.58
C SER A 366 11.96 16.94 47.74
N PHE A 367 12.75 15.90 48.08
CA PHE A 367 12.73 14.63 47.36
C PHE A 367 11.39 13.92 47.39
N GLY A 368 10.75 13.90 48.57
CA GLY A 368 9.47 13.25 48.77
C GLY A 368 8.37 13.90 47.94
N GLU A 369 8.45 15.22 47.76
CA GLU A 369 7.49 16.04 47.02
C GLU A 369 7.57 15.79 45.51
N HIS A 370 8.77 15.56 44.95
CA HIS A 370 8.99 15.33 43.51
C HIS A 370 9.10 13.85 43.09
N LEU A 371 8.96 12.91 44.01
CA LEU A 371 9.15 11.48 43.73
C LEU A 371 8.21 10.95 42.63
N VAL A 372 6.94 11.37 42.66
CA VAL A 372 5.92 10.99 41.66
C VAL A 372 6.26 11.58 40.29
N GLN A 373 6.74 12.82 40.24
CA GLN A 373 7.17 13.48 39.00
C GLN A 373 8.37 12.76 38.36
N GLY A 374 9.33 12.30 39.16
CA GLY A 374 10.45 11.48 38.69
C GLY A 374 10.01 10.12 38.15
N GLY A 375 9.09 9.43 38.85
CA GLY A 375 8.50 8.16 38.39
C GLY A 375 7.73 8.31 37.09
N ALA A 376 6.97 9.40 36.94
CA ALA A 376 6.23 9.70 35.72
C ALA A 376 7.15 10.06 34.54
N CYS A 377 8.24 10.81 34.75
CA CYS A 377 9.24 11.02 33.70
C CYS A 377 9.74 9.69 33.13
N LEU A 378 10.03 8.74 34.03
CA LEU A 378 10.50 7.43 33.63
C LEU A 378 9.41 6.62 32.90
N GLU A 379 8.18 6.65 33.41
CA GLU A 379 7.02 6.04 32.76
C GLU A 379 6.89 6.53 31.31
N VAL A 380 6.85 7.85 31.11
CA VAL A 380 6.63 8.48 29.81
C VAL A 380 7.73 8.11 28.80
N LEU A 381 8.99 8.05 29.24
CA LEU A 381 10.11 7.60 28.42
C LEU A 381 10.00 6.10 28.06
N LEU A 382 9.63 5.25 29.02
CA LEU A 382 9.45 3.82 28.79
C LEU A 382 8.28 3.54 27.84
N LEU A 383 7.14 4.21 28.02
CA LEU A 383 5.97 4.05 27.13
C LEU A 383 6.28 4.53 25.71
N SER A 384 6.97 5.67 25.55
CA SER A 384 7.42 6.14 24.24
C SER A 384 8.41 5.18 23.57
N LEU A 385 9.33 4.58 24.33
CA LEU A 385 10.24 3.55 23.81
C LEU A 385 9.48 2.28 23.40
N GLY A 386 8.46 1.88 24.16
CA GLY A 386 7.56 0.77 23.82
C GLY A 386 6.85 0.98 22.48
N LEU A 387 6.31 2.18 22.26
CA LEU A 387 5.69 2.56 20.99
C LEU A 387 6.69 2.54 19.82
N ALA A 388 7.91 3.03 20.01
CA ALA A 388 8.95 3.02 18.99
C ALA A 388 9.39 1.59 18.60
N GLN A 389 9.53 0.69 19.59
CA GLN A 389 9.83 -0.72 19.35
C GLN A 389 8.70 -1.42 18.59
N ARG A 390 7.45 -1.10 18.91
CA ARG A 390 6.29 -1.63 18.18
C ARG A 390 6.31 -1.24 16.70
N ILE A 391 6.56 0.02 16.36
CA ILE A 391 6.68 0.44 14.95
C ILE A 391 7.83 -0.31 14.27
N THR A 392 8.97 -0.39 14.94
CA THR A 392 10.15 -1.05 14.36
C THR A 392 9.84 -2.51 14.00
N ARG A 393 9.10 -3.21 14.87
CA ARG A 393 8.60 -4.56 14.62
C ARG A 393 7.62 -4.59 13.45
N LEU A 394 6.60 -3.74 13.44
CA LEU A 394 5.60 -3.68 12.36
C LEU A 394 6.24 -3.39 11.00
N LYS A 395 7.19 -2.44 10.94
CA LYS A 395 7.97 -2.13 9.73
C LYS A 395 8.80 -3.33 9.27
N ARG A 396 9.38 -4.10 10.19
CA ARG A 396 10.15 -5.30 9.87
C ARG A 396 9.26 -6.42 9.32
N GLU A 397 8.11 -6.66 9.93
CA GLU A 397 7.13 -7.64 9.44
C GLU A 397 6.61 -7.27 8.04
N LYS A 398 6.29 -5.99 7.80
CA LYS A 398 5.89 -5.49 6.48
C LYS A 398 6.98 -5.67 5.42
N ARG A 399 8.24 -5.29 5.71
CA ARG A 399 9.36 -5.49 4.77
C ARG A 399 9.56 -6.96 4.41
N LEU A 400 9.48 -7.86 5.39
CA LEU A 400 9.60 -9.30 5.14
C LEU A 400 8.44 -9.83 4.27
N ALA A 401 7.23 -9.28 4.42
CA ALA A 401 6.09 -9.63 3.56
C ALA A 401 6.28 -9.12 2.13
N GLU A 402 6.76 -7.89 1.96
CA GLU A 402 7.09 -7.29 0.65
C GLU A 402 8.20 -8.08 -0.05
N GLU A 403 9.27 -8.45 0.65
CA GLU A 403 10.35 -9.29 0.12
C GLU A 403 9.84 -10.67 -0.34
N ARG A 404 8.94 -11.30 0.43
CA ARG A 404 8.33 -12.58 0.04
C ARG A 404 7.46 -12.44 -1.21
N ALA A 405 6.66 -11.38 -1.29
CA ALA A 405 5.84 -11.09 -2.46
C ALA A 405 6.71 -10.83 -3.70
N SER A 406 7.79 -10.05 -3.55
CA SER A 406 8.74 -9.75 -4.63
C SER A 406 9.40 -11.02 -5.16
N ARG A 407 9.89 -11.91 -4.28
CA ARG A 407 10.50 -13.19 -4.69
C ARG A 407 9.50 -14.09 -5.41
N PHE A 408 8.27 -14.17 -4.90
CA PHE A 408 7.22 -14.95 -5.55
C PHE A 408 6.90 -14.44 -6.97
N LEU A 409 6.85 -13.12 -7.16
CA LEU A 409 6.67 -12.51 -8.49
C LEU A 409 7.86 -12.76 -9.42
N GLU A 410 9.09 -12.67 -8.92
CA GLU A 410 10.30 -13.00 -9.70
C GLU A 410 10.30 -14.46 -10.17
N ASP A 411 9.92 -15.39 -9.31
CA ASP A 411 9.84 -16.82 -9.65
C ASP A 411 8.74 -17.08 -10.71
N GLN A 412 7.58 -16.41 -10.59
CA GLN A 412 6.54 -16.47 -11.62
C GLN A 412 6.99 -15.87 -12.95
N ALA A 413 7.69 -14.73 -12.94
CA ALA A 413 8.20 -14.09 -14.14
C ALA A 413 9.23 -14.97 -14.86
N ARG A 414 10.11 -15.65 -14.10
CA ARG A 414 11.06 -16.62 -14.68
C ARG A 414 10.36 -17.82 -15.30
N SER A 415 9.37 -18.40 -14.62
CA SER A 415 8.61 -19.53 -15.17
C SER A 415 7.83 -19.14 -16.43
N LEU A 416 7.22 -17.94 -16.45
CA LEU A 416 6.52 -17.43 -17.62
C LEU A 416 7.49 -17.16 -18.77
N ALA A 417 8.65 -16.56 -18.52
CA ALA A 417 9.67 -16.34 -19.53
C ALA A 417 10.13 -17.66 -20.16
N GLN A 418 10.32 -18.71 -19.36
CA GLN A 418 10.64 -20.05 -19.85
C GLN A 418 9.50 -20.62 -20.71
N GLN A 419 8.24 -20.50 -20.29
CA GLN A 419 7.10 -20.96 -21.08
C GLN A 419 6.96 -20.21 -22.41
N VAL A 420 7.21 -18.90 -22.41
CA VAL A 420 7.20 -18.08 -23.63
C VAL A 420 8.32 -18.53 -24.58
N ASP A 421 9.52 -18.81 -24.07
CA ASP A 421 10.64 -19.29 -24.88
C ASP A 421 10.34 -20.67 -25.48
N GLU A 422 9.87 -21.62 -24.68
CA GLU A 422 9.44 -22.96 -25.12
C GLU A 422 8.35 -22.88 -26.20
N ARG A 423 7.34 -22.02 -26.01
CA ARG A 423 6.27 -21.81 -27.01
C ARG A 423 6.78 -21.13 -28.27
N THR A 424 7.71 -20.19 -28.14
CA THR A 424 8.32 -19.49 -29.28
C THR A 424 9.14 -20.47 -30.13
N GLN A 425 9.91 -21.36 -29.50
CA GLN A 425 10.66 -22.39 -30.20
C GLN A 425 9.74 -23.40 -30.88
N ALA A 426 8.73 -23.93 -30.18
CA ALA A 426 7.75 -24.84 -30.77
C ALA A 426 6.99 -24.22 -31.95
N LEU A 427 6.69 -22.91 -31.88
CA LEU A 427 6.05 -22.18 -32.97
C LEU A 427 6.99 -22.05 -34.18
N ARG A 428 8.27 -21.72 -33.98
CA ARG A 428 9.26 -21.67 -35.06
C ARG A 428 9.38 -23.00 -35.78
N GLU A 429 9.50 -24.10 -35.05
CA GLU A 429 9.57 -25.45 -35.62
C GLU A 429 8.30 -25.84 -36.40
N ALA A 430 7.12 -25.38 -35.94
CA ALA A 430 5.86 -25.62 -36.64
C ALA A 430 5.77 -24.81 -37.95
N VAL A 431 6.23 -23.56 -37.95
CA VAL A 431 6.29 -22.70 -39.13
C VAL A 431 7.22 -23.30 -40.19
N GLU A 432 8.43 -23.71 -39.81
CA GLU A 432 9.39 -24.32 -40.74
C GLU A 432 8.84 -25.60 -41.39
N ARG A 433 8.15 -26.45 -40.61
CA ARG A 433 7.48 -27.65 -41.12
C ARG A 433 6.36 -27.32 -42.10
N ALA A 434 5.56 -26.29 -41.83
CA ALA A 434 4.48 -25.86 -42.72
C ALA A 434 5.04 -25.31 -44.05
N GLU A 435 6.12 -24.54 -44.00
CA GLU A 435 6.79 -24.03 -45.21
C GLU A 435 7.42 -25.14 -46.06
N ALA A 436 8.03 -26.15 -45.43
CA ALA A 436 8.57 -27.30 -46.14
C ALA A 436 7.48 -28.11 -46.83
N ALA A 437 6.38 -28.40 -46.13
CA ALA A 437 5.23 -29.11 -46.69
C ALA A 437 4.59 -28.35 -47.86
N THR A 438 4.49 -27.02 -47.76
CA THR A 438 3.94 -26.18 -48.81
C THR A 438 4.80 -26.24 -50.08
N ARG A 439 6.13 -26.13 -49.95
CA ARG A 439 7.05 -26.25 -51.09
C ARG A 439 6.98 -27.61 -51.77
N GLU A 440 6.86 -28.69 -51.00
CA GLU A 440 6.71 -30.04 -51.54
C GLU A 440 5.39 -30.20 -52.32
N LEU A 441 4.30 -29.65 -51.77
CA LEU A 441 2.99 -29.66 -52.42
C LEU A 441 3.02 -28.91 -53.76
N GLU A 442 3.65 -27.74 -53.80
CA GLU A 442 3.82 -26.95 -55.01
C GLU A 442 4.61 -27.70 -56.08
N ALA A 443 5.74 -28.30 -55.72
CA ALA A 443 6.56 -29.09 -56.65
C ALA A 443 5.79 -30.28 -57.24
N LYS A 444 5.04 -31.01 -56.40
CA LYS A 444 4.17 -32.11 -56.84
C LYS A 444 3.07 -31.63 -57.78
N ASN A 445 2.48 -30.47 -57.50
CA ASN A 445 1.41 -29.90 -58.32
C ASN A 445 1.90 -29.51 -59.73
N VAL A 446 3.11 -28.94 -59.84
CA VAL A 446 3.76 -28.67 -61.13
C VAL A 446 3.95 -29.95 -61.94
N GLN A 447 4.44 -31.02 -61.32
CA GLN A 447 4.67 -32.30 -61.98
C GLN A 447 3.36 -32.95 -62.46
N LEU A 448 2.32 -32.95 -61.63
CA LEU A 448 0.99 -33.46 -61.99
C LEU A 448 0.40 -32.69 -63.18
N THR A 449 0.55 -31.36 -63.18
CA THR A 449 0.06 -30.50 -64.28
C THR A 449 0.75 -30.85 -65.60
N ARG A 450 2.06 -31.11 -65.60
CA ARG A 450 2.80 -31.51 -66.81
C ARG A 450 2.36 -32.87 -67.33
N LEU A 451 2.24 -33.87 -66.45
CA LEU A 451 1.78 -35.22 -66.81
C LEU A 451 0.34 -35.24 -67.34
N ALA A 452 -0.52 -34.36 -66.82
CA ALA A 452 -1.89 -34.24 -67.30
C ALA A 452 -2.00 -33.55 -68.67
N ALA A 453 -1.06 -32.66 -69.01
CA ALA A 453 -1.17 -31.78 -70.18
C ALA A 453 -0.50 -32.31 -71.47
N TYR A 454 0.60 -33.04 -71.36
CA TYR A 454 1.46 -33.40 -72.49
C TYR A 454 1.46 -34.90 -72.78
N ASP A 455 1.74 -35.28 -74.04
CA ASP A 455 1.96 -36.65 -74.47
C ASP A 455 3.37 -37.13 -74.07
N GLY A 456 3.45 -38.31 -73.45
CA GLY A 456 4.69 -38.82 -72.88
C GLY A 456 5.78 -39.19 -73.89
N LEU A 457 5.45 -39.34 -75.18
CA LEU A 457 6.42 -39.68 -76.22
C LEU A 457 6.93 -38.46 -76.98
N THR A 458 6.02 -37.52 -77.30
CA THR A 458 6.28 -36.42 -78.25
C THR A 458 6.46 -35.05 -77.60
N ASP A 459 6.16 -34.90 -76.30
CA ASP A 459 6.13 -33.62 -75.55
C ASP A 459 5.22 -32.54 -76.18
N LEU A 460 4.35 -32.94 -77.11
CA LEU A 460 3.22 -32.15 -77.60
C LEU A 460 2.04 -32.28 -76.64
N LEU A 461 0.98 -31.49 -76.84
CA LEU A 461 -0.25 -31.70 -76.08
C LEU A 461 -0.81 -33.10 -76.32
N ASN A 462 -1.34 -33.71 -75.26
CA ASN A 462 -2.15 -34.91 -75.43
C ASN A 462 -3.53 -34.55 -75.98
N HIS A 463 -4.22 -35.55 -76.52
CA HIS A 463 -5.58 -35.42 -77.07
C HIS A 463 -6.54 -34.64 -76.16
N ARG A 464 -6.59 -34.98 -74.86
CA ARG A 464 -7.50 -34.33 -73.90
C ARG A 464 -7.21 -32.83 -73.79
N SER A 465 -5.95 -32.46 -73.67
CA SER A 465 -5.52 -31.06 -73.51
C SER A 465 -5.68 -30.26 -74.79
N PHE A 466 -5.49 -30.90 -75.94
CA PHE A 466 -5.78 -30.32 -77.23
C PHE A 466 -7.25 -29.96 -77.38
N ILE A 467 -8.17 -30.90 -77.12
CA ILE A 467 -9.62 -30.66 -77.22
C ILE A 467 -10.05 -29.52 -76.29
N SER A 468 -9.61 -29.53 -75.02
CA SER A 468 -9.96 -28.46 -74.08
C SER A 468 -9.44 -27.08 -74.53
N ARG A 469 -8.23 -27.00 -75.09
CA ARG A 469 -7.69 -25.73 -75.58
C ARG A 469 -8.33 -25.28 -76.89
N LEU A 470 -8.66 -26.23 -77.78
CA LEU A 470 -9.41 -25.96 -79.00
C LEU A 470 -10.80 -25.39 -78.68
N GLN A 471 -11.50 -25.93 -77.68
CA GLN A 471 -12.80 -25.40 -77.23
C GLN A 471 -12.70 -23.92 -76.80
N VAL A 472 -11.67 -23.57 -76.04
CA VAL A 472 -11.41 -22.18 -75.61
C VAL A 472 -11.11 -21.29 -76.81
N LEU A 473 -10.15 -21.68 -77.66
CA LEU A 473 -9.77 -20.91 -78.84
C LEU A 473 -10.92 -20.75 -79.85
N PHE A 474 -11.76 -21.76 -79.99
CA PHE A 474 -12.97 -21.70 -80.83
C PHE A 474 -14.00 -20.72 -80.28
N ALA A 475 -14.25 -20.74 -78.96
CA ALA A 475 -15.13 -19.78 -78.32
C ALA A 475 -14.60 -18.34 -78.46
N ASP A 476 -13.29 -18.14 -78.28
CA ASP A 476 -12.63 -16.85 -78.47
C ASP A 476 -12.68 -16.38 -79.93
N ALA A 477 -12.41 -17.28 -80.89
CA ALA A 477 -12.50 -16.99 -82.32
C ALA A 477 -13.90 -16.51 -82.72
N ARG A 478 -14.95 -17.16 -82.20
CA ARG A 478 -16.34 -16.74 -82.42
C ARG A 478 -16.67 -15.42 -81.74
N ARG A 479 -16.23 -15.21 -80.50
CA ARG A 479 -16.52 -14.01 -79.71
C ARG A 479 -15.84 -12.77 -80.29
N TYR A 480 -14.56 -12.89 -80.63
CA TYR A 480 -13.73 -11.79 -81.12
C TYR A 480 -13.64 -11.70 -82.64
N ARG A 481 -14.30 -12.62 -83.36
CA ARG A 481 -14.43 -12.66 -84.82
C ARG A 481 -13.08 -12.71 -85.56
N PHE A 482 -12.15 -13.54 -85.07
CA PHE A 482 -10.91 -13.83 -85.79
C PHE A 482 -10.96 -15.22 -86.46
N PRO A 483 -10.23 -15.42 -87.58
CA PRO A 483 -10.22 -16.70 -88.27
C PRO A 483 -9.40 -17.74 -87.49
N LEU A 484 -9.87 -18.98 -87.44
CA LEU A 484 -9.24 -20.09 -86.74
C LEU A 484 -9.18 -21.30 -87.68
N CYS A 485 -8.01 -21.86 -87.91
CA CYS A 485 -7.87 -23.08 -88.69
C CYS A 485 -7.42 -24.25 -87.81
N VAL A 486 -7.98 -25.42 -88.08
CA VAL A 486 -7.55 -26.70 -87.53
C VAL A 486 -6.91 -27.49 -88.65
N VAL A 487 -5.79 -28.13 -88.34
CA VAL A 487 -5.10 -29.03 -89.28
C VAL A 487 -5.00 -30.41 -88.66
N MET A 488 -5.60 -31.40 -89.31
CA MET A 488 -5.39 -32.81 -89.00
C MET A 488 -4.24 -33.32 -89.86
N VAL A 489 -3.31 -34.03 -89.23
CA VAL A 489 -2.08 -34.52 -89.85
C VAL A 489 -1.97 -36.00 -89.56
N ASP A 490 -1.68 -36.80 -90.58
CA ASP A 490 -1.46 -38.23 -90.41
C ASP A 490 -0.26 -38.69 -91.23
N LEU A 491 0.56 -39.54 -90.60
CA LEU A 491 1.79 -40.04 -91.19
C LEU A 491 1.49 -41.15 -92.22
N ASP A 492 1.89 -40.91 -93.46
CA ASP A 492 1.61 -41.80 -94.57
C ASP A 492 2.36 -43.13 -94.40
N TYR A 493 1.61 -44.24 -94.51
CA TYR A 493 2.14 -45.61 -94.38
C TYR A 493 2.90 -45.89 -93.07
N PHE A 494 2.59 -45.17 -91.98
CA PHE A 494 3.32 -45.33 -90.71
C PHE A 494 3.28 -46.75 -90.13
N LYS A 495 2.17 -47.47 -90.32
CA LYS A 495 2.10 -48.90 -89.95
C LYS A 495 3.19 -49.74 -90.64
N ALA A 496 3.46 -49.48 -91.93
CA ALA A 496 4.53 -50.17 -92.66
C ALA A 496 5.92 -49.83 -92.10
N VAL A 497 6.11 -48.60 -91.60
CA VAL A 497 7.36 -48.22 -90.90
C VAL A 497 7.55 -49.06 -89.64
N ASN A 498 6.51 -49.23 -88.83
CA ASN A 498 6.56 -50.10 -87.65
C ASN A 498 6.77 -51.57 -88.03
N ASP A 499 6.07 -52.06 -89.05
CA ASP A 499 6.14 -53.46 -89.48
C ASP A 499 7.53 -53.82 -90.06
N VAL A 500 8.19 -52.88 -90.74
CA VAL A 500 9.50 -53.10 -91.37
C VAL A 500 10.67 -52.79 -90.44
N HIS A 501 10.58 -51.74 -89.64
CA HIS A 501 11.71 -51.21 -88.86
C HIS A 501 11.54 -51.36 -87.34
N GLY A 502 10.38 -51.85 -86.88
CA GLY A 502 10.04 -52.02 -85.47
C GLY A 502 9.59 -50.74 -84.78
N HIS A 503 8.82 -50.92 -83.70
CA HIS A 503 8.28 -49.82 -82.89
C HIS A 503 9.32 -48.79 -82.40
N PRO A 504 10.57 -49.14 -82.03
CA PRO A 504 11.55 -48.13 -81.60
C PRO A 504 11.88 -47.10 -82.69
N ILE A 505 11.95 -47.52 -83.96
CA ILE A 505 12.19 -46.62 -85.09
C ILE A 505 10.93 -45.80 -85.40
N GLY A 506 9.74 -46.39 -85.24
CA GLY A 506 8.46 -45.66 -85.31
C GLY A 506 8.34 -44.57 -84.24
N ASP A 507 8.69 -44.86 -83.00
CA ASP A 507 8.67 -43.90 -81.88
C ASP A 507 9.65 -42.75 -82.13
N LEU A 508 10.83 -43.05 -82.65
CA LEU A 508 11.80 -42.03 -83.06
C LEU A 508 11.24 -41.17 -84.20
N ALA A 509 10.57 -41.79 -85.18
CA ALA A 509 9.94 -41.08 -86.28
C ALA A 509 8.84 -40.13 -85.77
N LEU A 510 7.99 -40.58 -84.84
CA LEU A 510 6.98 -39.73 -84.19
C LEU A 510 7.59 -38.55 -83.44
N LYS A 511 8.70 -38.76 -82.71
CA LYS A 511 9.41 -37.68 -82.01
C LYS A 511 9.96 -36.62 -82.97
N ARG A 512 10.58 -37.04 -84.06
CA ARG A 512 11.16 -36.13 -85.06
C ARG A 512 10.08 -35.36 -85.82
N VAL A 513 8.99 -36.03 -86.17
CA VAL A 513 7.82 -35.38 -86.76
C VAL A 513 7.23 -34.37 -85.79
N ALA A 514 7.01 -34.75 -84.53
CA ALA A 514 6.49 -33.84 -83.51
C ALA A 514 7.36 -32.59 -83.34
N GLN A 515 8.69 -32.74 -83.34
CA GLN A 515 9.64 -31.63 -83.30
C GLN A 515 9.57 -30.77 -84.58
N ALA A 516 9.45 -31.37 -85.75
CA ALA A 516 9.30 -30.66 -87.02
C ALA A 516 8.01 -29.85 -87.07
N LEU A 517 6.90 -30.42 -86.59
CA LEU A 517 5.62 -29.74 -86.44
C LEU A 517 5.73 -28.59 -85.44
N ALA A 518 6.24 -28.82 -84.23
CA ALA A 518 6.35 -27.78 -83.21
C ALA A 518 7.28 -26.62 -83.61
N SER A 519 8.42 -26.90 -84.23
CA SER A 519 9.39 -25.88 -84.65
C SER A 519 8.92 -25.03 -85.84
N GLY A 520 7.99 -25.57 -86.65
CA GLY A 520 7.40 -24.84 -87.76
C GLY A 520 6.19 -23.97 -87.38
N LEU A 521 5.81 -23.95 -86.11
CA LEU A 521 4.68 -23.20 -85.56
C LEU A 521 5.14 -22.00 -84.73
N ARG A 522 4.31 -20.96 -84.66
CA ARG A 522 4.62 -19.74 -83.88
C ARG A 522 4.10 -19.86 -82.44
N THR A 523 4.57 -18.96 -81.57
CA THR A 523 3.98 -18.76 -80.24
C THR A 523 2.49 -18.45 -80.36
N GLY A 524 1.65 -19.25 -79.72
CA GLY A 524 0.18 -19.13 -79.76
C GLY A 524 -0.51 -20.21 -80.61
N ASP A 525 0.21 -20.85 -81.53
CA ASP A 525 -0.28 -22.04 -82.22
C ASP A 525 -0.22 -23.27 -81.29
N LEU A 526 -1.10 -24.23 -81.51
CA LEU A 526 -1.12 -25.48 -80.74
C LEU A 526 -0.69 -26.64 -81.64
N ALA A 527 0.13 -27.53 -81.09
CA ALA A 527 0.40 -28.84 -81.65
C ALA A 527 0.12 -29.92 -80.62
N ALA A 528 -0.53 -30.98 -81.07
CA ALA A 528 -0.89 -32.13 -80.25
C ALA A 528 -0.62 -33.43 -80.99
N ARG A 529 -0.31 -34.47 -80.23
CA ARG A 529 -0.46 -35.84 -80.71
C ARG A 529 -1.91 -36.26 -80.44
N TYR A 530 -2.67 -36.38 -81.52
CA TYR A 530 -4.11 -36.62 -81.47
C TYR A 530 -4.40 -38.10 -81.15
N GLY A 531 -3.64 -39.02 -81.73
CA GLY A 531 -3.70 -40.44 -81.41
C GLY A 531 -2.77 -41.25 -82.31
N GLY A 532 -2.04 -42.24 -81.77
CA GLY A 532 -1.15 -43.10 -82.59
C GLY A 532 -0.13 -42.28 -83.39
N GLU A 533 -0.32 -42.23 -84.70
CA GLU A 533 0.44 -41.51 -85.72
C GLU A 533 -0.19 -40.19 -86.20
N GLU A 534 -1.33 -39.82 -85.62
CA GLU A 534 -2.09 -38.62 -85.95
C GLU A 534 -1.67 -37.44 -85.06
N PHE A 535 -1.49 -36.29 -85.69
CA PHE A 535 -1.23 -35.02 -85.04
C PHE A 535 -2.33 -34.03 -85.40
N ALA A 536 -2.57 -33.08 -84.48
CA ALA A 536 -3.54 -32.03 -84.71
C ALA A 536 -2.94 -30.67 -84.36
N LEU A 537 -3.20 -29.69 -85.20
CA LEU A 537 -2.72 -28.33 -85.04
C LEU A 537 -3.91 -27.36 -84.95
N VAL A 538 -3.75 -26.31 -84.14
CA VAL A 538 -4.67 -25.17 -84.13
C VAL A 538 -3.88 -23.92 -84.47
N LEU A 539 -4.35 -23.18 -85.47
CA LEU A 539 -3.74 -21.97 -86.00
C LEU A 539 -4.73 -20.80 -85.80
N PRO A 540 -4.67 -20.09 -84.66
CA PRO A 540 -5.46 -18.88 -84.43
C PRO A 540 -4.99 -17.75 -85.34
N HIS A 541 -5.90 -16.87 -85.72
CA HIS A 541 -5.62 -15.71 -86.60
C HIS A 541 -4.98 -16.09 -87.94
N CYS A 542 -5.40 -17.22 -88.51
CA CYS A 542 -4.96 -17.69 -89.83
C CYS A 542 -6.19 -17.98 -90.69
N GLU A 543 -6.18 -17.50 -91.94
CA GLU A 543 -7.20 -17.86 -92.93
C GLU A 543 -6.77 -19.11 -93.72
N GLY A 544 -7.65 -19.62 -94.59
CA GLY A 544 -7.40 -20.86 -95.34
C GLY A 544 -6.11 -20.85 -96.16
N ALA A 545 -5.78 -19.73 -96.80
CA ALA A 545 -4.56 -19.59 -97.58
C ALA A 545 -3.30 -19.62 -96.70
N ASP A 546 -3.33 -18.95 -95.54
CA ASP A 546 -2.21 -18.93 -94.59
C ASP A 546 -2.00 -20.31 -93.97
N ALA A 547 -3.09 -20.97 -93.55
CA ALA A 547 -3.07 -22.31 -93.00
C ALA A 547 -2.54 -23.32 -94.02
N GLN A 548 -2.89 -23.17 -95.30
CA GLN A 548 -2.38 -24.02 -96.38
C GLN A 548 -0.89 -23.81 -96.62
N ALA A 549 -0.41 -22.56 -96.62
CA ALA A 549 1.02 -22.27 -96.72
C ALA A 549 1.83 -22.82 -95.53
N ILE A 550 1.29 -22.70 -94.30
CA ILE A 550 1.89 -23.27 -93.09
C ILE A 550 1.91 -24.80 -93.18
N ALA A 551 0.79 -25.43 -93.53
CA ALA A 551 0.70 -26.88 -93.65
C ALA A 551 1.63 -27.42 -94.75
N GLU A 552 1.79 -26.72 -95.88
CA GLU A 552 2.69 -27.14 -96.94
C GLU A 552 4.16 -27.06 -96.49
N ARG A 553 4.54 -25.98 -95.80
CA ARG A 553 5.86 -25.87 -95.18
C ARG A 553 6.12 -26.98 -94.16
N LEU A 554 5.11 -27.32 -93.35
CA LEU A 554 5.20 -28.40 -92.38
C LEU A 554 5.30 -29.78 -93.06
N ARG A 555 4.54 -30.00 -94.14
CA ARG A 555 4.63 -31.21 -94.96
C ARG A 555 6.01 -31.39 -95.55
N GLU A 556 6.58 -30.34 -96.15
CA GLU A 556 7.95 -30.35 -96.65
C GLU A 556 8.96 -30.60 -95.54
N ALA A 557 8.78 -29.98 -94.36
CA ALA A 557 9.65 -30.21 -93.20
C ALA A 557 9.59 -31.65 -92.69
N VAL A 558 8.43 -32.31 -92.76
CA VAL A 558 8.27 -33.74 -92.46
C VAL A 558 8.96 -34.60 -93.52
N ALA A 559 8.71 -34.35 -94.81
CA ALA A 559 9.34 -35.10 -95.92
C ALA A 559 10.88 -34.91 -95.98
N ALA A 560 11.37 -33.77 -95.52
CA ALA A 560 12.79 -33.46 -95.42
C ALA A 560 13.48 -34.16 -94.25
N GLN A 561 12.74 -34.75 -93.30
CA GLN A 561 13.36 -35.47 -92.18
C GLN A 561 14.27 -36.59 -92.69
N ARG A 562 15.43 -36.73 -92.03
CA ARG A 562 16.40 -37.79 -92.27
C ARG A 562 16.64 -38.51 -90.95
N PHE A 563 16.44 -39.82 -90.98
CA PHE A 563 16.61 -40.69 -89.82
C PHE A 563 17.99 -41.32 -89.92
N VAL A 564 18.91 -40.96 -89.02
CA VAL A 564 20.31 -41.43 -89.06
C VAL A 564 20.36 -42.94 -88.80
N GLU A 565 19.47 -43.41 -87.93
CA GLU A 565 19.28 -44.78 -87.50
C GLU A 565 18.66 -45.65 -88.61
N CYS A 566 17.97 -45.02 -89.57
CA CYS A 566 17.41 -45.69 -90.75
C CYS A 566 17.51 -44.78 -91.99
N PRO A 567 18.68 -44.70 -92.64
CA PRO A 567 18.93 -43.74 -93.74
C PRO A 567 18.02 -43.94 -94.96
N THR A 568 17.44 -45.14 -95.12
CA THR A 568 16.51 -45.50 -96.19
C THR A 568 15.07 -45.08 -95.90
N LEU A 569 14.72 -44.80 -94.63
CA LEU A 569 13.38 -44.38 -94.27
C LEU A 569 13.07 -43.00 -94.87
N ARG A 570 11.97 -42.94 -95.63
CA ARG A 570 11.35 -41.70 -96.09
C ARG A 570 9.93 -41.72 -95.60
N LEU A 571 9.57 -40.67 -94.87
CA LEU A 571 8.26 -40.54 -94.26
C LEU A 571 7.63 -39.26 -94.79
N THR A 572 6.40 -39.39 -95.25
CA THR A 572 5.57 -38.26 -95.69
C THR A 572 4.33 -38.18 -94.80
N ALA A 573 3.61 -37.08 -94.89
CA ALA A 573 2.39 -36.89 -94.13
C ALA A 573 1.33 -36.21 -94.98
N SER A 574 0.09 -36.62 -94.76
CA SER A 574 -1.08 -36.00 -95.35
C SER A 574 -1.66 -34.98 -94.37
N PHE A 575 -2.15 -33.86 -94.88
CA PHE A 575 -2.69 -32.75 -94.08
C PHE A 575 -4.09 -32.40 -94.56
N GLY A 576 -5.05 -32.37 -93.64
CA GLY A 576 -6.41 -31.89 -93.86
C GLY A 576 -6.67 -30.62 -93.07
N ILE A 577 -7.05 -29.54 -93.75
CA ILE A 577 -7.29 -28.24 -93.12
C ILE A 577 -8.77 -27.93 -93.13
N ALA A 578 -9.30 -27.44 -92.02
CA ALA A 578 -10.59 -26.76 -92.00
C ALA A 578 -10.47 -25.43 -91.27
N CYS A 579 -11.14 -24.41 -91.81
CA CYS A 579 -11.13 -23.08 -91.24
C CYS A 579 -12.52 -22.64 -90.82
N LEU A 580 -12.55 -22.00 -89.66
CA LEU A 580 -13.64 -21.23 -89.10
C LEU A 580 -13.43 -19.77 -89.52
N LEU A 581 -14.28 -19.29 -90.43
CA LEU A 581 -14.30 -17.89 -90.85
C LEU A 581 -15.29 -17.09 -90.00
N PRO A 582 -15.08 -15.78 -89.81
CA PRO A 582 -16.06 -14.92 -89.14
C PRO A 582 -17.44 -15.03 -89.80
N GLY A 583 -18.44 -15.52 -89.05
CA GLY A 583 -19.82 -15.71 -89.55
C GLY A 583 -20.12 -17.09 -90.16
N SER A 584 -19.20 -18.06 -90.07
CA SER A 584 -19.46 -19.44 -90.51
C SER A 584 -20.48 -20.18 -89.64
N VAL A 585 -21.04 -21.26 -90.19
CA VAL A 585 -22.15 -22.06 -89.60
C VAL A 585 -21.68 -23.23 -88.73
N ASP A 586 -20.37 -23.39 -88.52
CA ASP A 586 -19.87 -24.45 -87.64
C ASP A 586 -20.33 -24.19 -86.20
N ALA A 587 -21.18 -25.07 -85.70
CA ALA A 587 -21.87 -24.89 -84.42
C ALA A 587 -20.94 -25.12 -83.20
N ASP A 588 -19.93 -25.98 -83.37
CA ASP A 588 -19.04 -26.45 -82.32
C ASP A 588 -17.64 -26.82 -82.89
N PRO A 589 -16.63 -27.00 -82.03
CA PRO A 589 -15.28 -27.39 -82.45
C PRO A 589 -15.20 -28.78 -83.09
N ASP A 590 -16.09 -29.71 -82.73
CA ASP A 590 -16.06 -31.09 -83.23
C ASP A 590 -16.41 -31.13 -84.72
N ARG A 591 -17.34 -30.29 -85.18
CA ARG A 591 -17.63 -30.11 -86.62
C ARG A 591 -16.46 -29.55 -87.40
N LEU A 592 -15.74 -28.57 -86.82
CA LEU A 592 -14.54 -28.01 -87.45
C LEU A 592 -13.45 -29.07 -87.58
N LEU A 593 -13.26 -29.88 -86.54
CA LEU A 593 -12.33 -31.00 -86.54
C LEU A 593 -12.72 -32.07 -87.57
N GLY A 594 -14.00 -32.44 -87.61
CA GLY A 594 -14.53 -33.42 -88.57
C GLY A 594 -14.39 -32.98 -90.03
N ARG A 595 -14.46 -31.68 -90.30
CA ARG A 595 -14.14 -31.13 -91.65
C ARG A 595 -12.65 -31.28 -91.98
N ALA A 596 -11.77 -31.03 -91.01
CA ALA A 596 -10.33 -31.20 -91.21
C ALA A 596 -9.98 -32.68 -91.44
N ASP A 597 -10.62 -33.59 -90.72
CA ASP A 597 -10.48 -35.03 -90.90
C ASP A 597 -10.99 -35.51 -92.27
N ALA A 598 -12.15 -35.01 -92.73
CA ALA A 598 -12.65 -35.31 -94.07
C ALA A 598 -11.68 -34.81 -95.17
N ALA A 599 -11.06 -33.65 -95.00
CA ALA A 599 -10.03 -33.15 -95.90
C ALA A 599 -8.75 -34.01 -95.84
N LEU A 600 -8.36 -34.48 -94.66
CA LEU A 600 -7.22 -35.40 -94.50
C LEU A 600 -7.48 -36.74 -95.21
N TYR A 601 -8.70 -37.26 -95.09
CA TYR A 601 -9.12 -38.46 -95.80
C TYR A 601 -9.05 -38.27 -97.32
N GLN A 602 -9.46 -37.10 -97.82
CA GLN A 602 -9.32 -36.73 -99.24
C GLN A 602 -7.84 -36.67 -99.65
N ALA A 603 -6.97 -36.06 -98.84
CA ALA A 603 -5.53 -36.02 -99.08
C ALA A 603 -4.93 -37.43 -99.24
N LYS A 604 -5.34 -38.37 -98.37
CA LYS A 604 -4.92 -39.78 -98.43
C LYS A 604 -5.42 -40.48 -99.69
N ARG A 605 -6.66 -40.20 -100.13
CA ARG A 605 -7.24 -40.80 -101.34
C ARG A 605 -6.61 -40.29 -102.63
N ASP A 606 -6.26 -39.01 -102.68
CA ASP A 606 -5.74 -38.39 -103.90
C ASP A 606 -4.27 -38.72 -104.17
N GLY A 607 -3.64 -39.51 -103.31
CA GLY A 607 -2.28 -40.02 -103.50
C GLY A 607 -1.31 -39.67 -102.37
N ARG A 608 -1.80 -39.20 -101.21
CA ARG A 608 -1.00 -38.89 -100.01
C ARG A 608 0.02 -37.76 -100.24
N ASP A 609 0.85 -37.49 -99.24
CA ASP A 609 1.91 -36.47 -99.22
C ASP A 609 1.43 -35.11 -99.77
N ARG A 610 0.32 -34.62 -99.24
CA ARG A 610 -0.30 -33.37 -99.70
C ARG A 610 -1.15 -32.71 -98.65
N VAL A 611 -1.43 -31.45 -98.91
CA VAL A 611 -2.36 -30.62 -98.14
C VAL A 611 -3.68 -30.50 -98.89
N VAL A 612 -4.80 -30.77 -98.22
CA VAL A 612 -6.15 -30.52 -98.74
C VAL A 612 -6.87 -29.56 -97.80
N LEU A 613 -7.43 -28.49 -98.36
CA LEU A 613 -8.29 -27.54 -97.66
C LEU A 613 -9.76 -27.93 -97.84
N ALA A 614 -10.47 -28.14 -96.74
CA ALA A 614 -11.90 -28.42 -96.75
C ALA A 614 -12.68 -27.24 -97.37
N PRO A 615 -13.67 -27.50 -98.24
CA PRO A 615 -14.52 -26.43 -98.78
C PRO A 615 -15.22 -25.67 -97.65
N VAL A 616 -15.37 -24.36 -97.82
CA VAL A 616 -16.08 -23.49 -96.86
C VAL A 616 -17.59 -23.68 -97.06
N PRO A 617 -18.35 -24.07 -96.02
CA PRO A 617 -19.81 -24.15 -96.12
C PRO A 617 -20.41 -22.76 -96.44
N GLY A 618 -21.08 -22.63 -97.59
CA GLY A 618 -21.83 -21.41 -97.97
C GLY A 618 -21.24 -20.54 -99.10
N ALA A 619 -20.11 -20.90 -99.71
CA ALA A 619 -19.52 -20.11 -100.80
C ALA A 619 -20.14 -20.32 -102.21
N GLY A 620 -21.18 -21.14 -102.34
CA GLY A 620 -21.84 -21.45 -103.61
C GLY A 620 -23.25 -20.87 -103.72
N ALA A 621 -23.40 -19.54 -103.88
CA ALA A 621 -24.60 -18.89 -104.41
C ALA A 621 -24.41 -17.37 -104.63
N ARG A 622 -23.54 -16.95 -105.57
CA ARG A 622 -23.67 -15.65 -106.28
C ARG A 622 -23.07 -15.76 -107.68
N THR A 623 -23.86 -16.27 -108.62
CA THR A 623 -23.71 -16.03 -110.07
C THR A 623 -25.04 -15.50 -110.59
N ALA A 624 -25.10 -14.20 -110.82
CA ALA A 624 -25.85 -13.50 -111.86
C ALA A 624 -25.37 -12.05 -111.89
#